data_AF-A0A0D2PNN7-F1
#
_entry.id   AF-A0A0D2PNN7-F1
#
_cell.length_a   1.000
_cell.length_b   1.000
_cell.length_c   1.000
_cell.angle_alpha   90.00
_cell.angle_beta   90.00
_cell.angle_gamma   90.00
#
_symmetry.space_group_name_H-M   'P 1'
#
loop_
_entity.id
_entity.type
_entity.pdbx_description
1 polymer ?
#
loop_
_entity_poly.entity_id
_entity_poly.type
_entity_poly.pdbx_seq_one_letter_code
_entity_poly.pdbx_strand_id
1 'polypeptide(L)'
;MPSPWVGTKLQDVLNPPRQQSKDPLDAFVAMLDLPMVGYQEDLEKLFETIKTGGRLSETPKQELMALAQKLADSVDWFCIDACPDCLTPWGARVMHLALLLEMDNKLETPPASNYCEDVRVLVASAHAHMGNFVEPKKYIAERMDNEGSQTVTSQDEFSESRLYRVLASILNALCVHESWEAAAVYFFEASYPRWKQTDLDTQEFLVDDKLSEVIGFFNSKSTLEHIADWEPSRRKEFLRFMVTVLSENQDYCKSKEIIMYLHNMGCACPAPLIAKAILGLLSKDWSRLDLAKELFQILPVDTLSYETLQERLSEPSV
;
A
#
# COMPACT_ATOMS: atom_id res chain seq x y z
N MET A 1 -18.09 -16.51 -20.60
CA MET A 1 -19.51 -16.10 -20.59
C MET A 1 -19.77 -15.41 -19.28
N PRO A 2 -20.14 -14.12 -19.25
CA PRO A 2 -20.37 -13.42 -17.99
C PRO A 2 -21.60 -14.00 -17.29
N SER A 3 -21.51 -14.19 -15.98
CA SER A 3 -22.56 -14.76 -15.16
C SER A 3 -23.82 -13.86 -15.19
N PRO A 4 -25.01 -14.40 -15.51
CA PRO A 4 -26.24 -13.62 -15.60
C PRO A 4 -26.72 -13.06 -14.25
N TRP A 5 -26.05 -13.41 -13.13
CA TRP A 5 -26.40 -12.97 -11.79
C TRP A 5 -25.77 -11.63 -11.38
N VAL A 6 -24.75 -11.15 -12.10
CA VAL A 6 -24.10 -9.85 -11.81
C VAL A 6 -24.90 -8.69 -12.40
N GLY A 7 -25.61 -8.89 -13.52
CA GLY A 7 -26.40 -7.84 -14.17
C GLY A 7 -27.69 -7.47 -13.43
N THR A 8 -28.35 -8.42 -12.77
CA THR A 8 -29.69 -8.22 -12.19
C THR A 8 -29.65 -7.41 -10.89
N LYS A 9 -28.71 -7.70 -9.99
CA LYS A 9 -28.53 -6.90 -8.74
C LYS A 9 -28.12 -5.46 -9.01
N LEU A 10 -27.42 -5.23 -10.13
CA LEU A 10 -26.93 -3.92 -10.53
C LEU A 10 -28.01 -3.04 -11.17
N GLN A 11 -28.91 -3.64 -11.94
CA GLN A 11 -30.11 -2.93 -12.40
C GLN A 11 -31.06 -2.59 -11.24
N ASP A 12 -31.12 -3.37 -10.17
CA ASP A 12 -31.96 -3.03 -9.00
C ASP A 12 -31.39 -1.88 -8.15
N VAL A 13 -30.07 -1.62 -8.24
CA VAL A 13 -29.42 -0.44 -7.64
C VAL A 13 -29.58 0.80 -8.53
N LEU A 14 -29.46 0.63 -9.85
CA LEU A 14 -29.51 1.72 -10.84
C LEU A 14 -30.93 2.07 -11.33
N ASN A 15 -31.88 1.15 -11.20
CA ASN A 15 -33.31 1.32 -11.48
C ASN A 15 -34.10 0.74 -10.29
N PRO A 16 -34.17 1.47 -9.16
CA PRO A 16 -35.01 1.02 -8.06
C PRO A 16 -36.46 0.94 -8.55
N PRO A 17 -37.23 -0.09 -8.13
CA PRO A 17 -38.67 -0.10 -8.36
C PRO A 17 -39.24 1.23 -7.83
N ARG A 18 -40.15 1.85 -8.59
CA ARG A 18 -40.68 3.22 -8.43
C ARG A 18 -41.35 3.56 -7.07
N GLN A 19 -41.08 2.81 -6.00
CA GLN A 19 -41.42 3.11 -4.63
C GLN A 19 -40.28 2.71 -3.69
N GLN A 20 -39.30 3.59 -3.52
CA GLN A 20 -38.66 3.95 -2.25
C GLN A 20 -37.57 4.97 -2.57
N SER A 21 -37.73 6.21 -2.11
CA SER A 21 -36.62 7.16 -2.06
C SER A 21 -35.57 6.61 -1.10
N LYS A 22 -34.60 5.85 -1.61
CA LYS A 22 -33.37 5.60 -0.87
C LYS A 22 -32.64 6.94 -0.76
N ASP A 23 -32.23 7.31 0.44
CA ASP A 23 -31.45 8.51 0.70
C ASP A 23 -30.26 8.53 -0.29
N PRO A 24 -30.02 9.62 -1.04
CA PRO A 24 -28.86 9.73 -1.92
C PRO A 24 -27.54 9.37 -1.22
N LEU A 25 -27.41 9.68 0.08
CA LEU A 25 -26.26 9.30 0.89
C LEU A 25 -26.12 7.78 1.05
N ASP A 26 -27.22 7.07 1.33
CA ASP A 26 -27.22 5.60 1.43
C ASP A 26 -26.86 4.95 0.09
N ALA A 27 -27.35 5.50 -1.02
CA ALA A 27 -27.01 5.03 -2.35
C ALA A 27 -25.52 5.23 -2.65
N PHE A 28 -24.94 6.36 -2.21
CA PHE A 28 -23.52 6.65 -2.39
C PHE A 28 -22.65 5.69 -1.60
N VAL A 29 -22.97 5.47 -0.32
CA VAL A 29 -22.25 4.52 0.54
C VAL A 29 -22.29 3.12 -0.04
N ALA A 30 -23.43 2.69 -0.59
CA ALA A 30 -23.57 1.38 -1.23
C ALA A 30 -22.76 1.24 -2.53
N MET A 31 -22.59 2.33 -3.29
CA MET A 31 -21.77 2.32 -4.51
C MET A 31 -20.26 2.24 -4.22
N LEU A 32 -19.80 2.68 -3.04
CA LEU A 32 -18.39 2.55 -2.64
C LEU A 32 -17.94 1.10 -2.47
N ASP A 33 -18.88 0.16 -2.27
CA ASP A 33 -18.58 -1.27 -2.13
C ASP A 33 -18.60 -2.01 -3.49
N LEU A 34 -18.81 -1.30 -4.60
CA LEU A 34 -18.83 -1.87 -5.95
C LEU A 34 -17.50 -1.62 -6.69
N PRO A 35 -17.14 -2.45 -7.69
CA PRO A 35 -15.96 -2.20 -8.52
C PRO A 35 -16.04 -0.84 -9.22
N MET A 36 -15.13 0.07 -8.87
CA MET A 36 -15.22 1.50 -9.21
C MET A 36 -15.26 1.83 -10.70
N VAL A 37 -14.56 1.04 -11.52
CA VAL A 37 -14.29 1.32 -12.94
C VAL A 37 -15.57 1.47 -13.76
N GLY A 38 -16.67 0.82 -13.35
CA GLY A 38 -17.94 0.84 -14.08
C GLY A 38 -18.88 2.00 -13.74
N TYR A 39 -18.63 2.78 -12.68
CA TYR A 39 -19.66 3.66 -12.08
C TYR A 39 -19.18 5.07 -11.75
N GLN A 40 -18.03 5.49 -12.26
CA GLN A 40 -17.43 6.79 -11.91
C GLN A 40 -18.36 7.98 -12.19
N GLU A 41 -19.02 8.01 -13.35
CA GLU A 41 -19.93 9.10 -13.71
C GLU A 41 -21.16 9.18 -12.78
N ASP A 42 -21.73 8.02 -12.44
CA ASP A 42 -22.90 7.95 -11.58
C ASP A 42 -22.54 8.31 -10.13
N LEU A 43 -21.35 7.89 -9.68
CA LEU A 43 -20.80 8.25 -8.38
C LEU A 43 -20.53 9.75 -8.26
N GLU A 44 -20.04 10.39 -9.33
CA GLU A 44 -19.86 11.84 -9.38
C GLU A 44 -21.18 12.60 -9.33
N LYS A 45 -22.18 12.20 -10.15
CA LYS A 45 -23.52 12.81 -10.13
C LYS A 45 -24.15 12.69 -8.74
N LEU A 46 -24.00 11.53 -8.10
CA LEU A 46 -24.57 11.27 -6.79
C LEU A 46 -23.89 12.10 -5.70
N PHE A 47 -22.55 12.20 -5.74
CA PHE A 47 -21.81 13.05 -4.81
C PHE A 47 -22.19 14.53 -4.94
N GLU A 48 -22.29 15.07 -6.16
CA GLU A 48 -22.72 16.45 -6.36
C GLU A 48 -24.18 16.68 -5.94
N THR A 49 -25.06 15.69 -6.12
CA THR A 49 -26.44 15.75 -5.61
C THR A 49 -26.47 15.85 -4.08
N ILE A 50 -25.68 15.02 -3.39
CA ILE A 50 -25.56 15.03 -1.93
C ILE A 50 -24.99 16.36 -1.42
N LYS A 51 -23.95 16.86 -2.08
CA LYS A 51 -23.26 18.12 -1.74
C LYS A 51 -24.14 19.34 -1.94
N THR A 52 -24.82 19.46 -3.09
CA THR A 52 -25.72 20.58 -3.39
C THR A 52 -26.99 20.57 -2.53
N GLY A 53 -27.43 19.39 -2.10
CA GLY A 53 -28.55 19.22 -1.17
C GLY A 53 -28.24 19.59 0.28
N GLY A 54 -26.98 19.92 0.63
CA GLY A 54 -26.57 20.25 2.00
C GLY A 54 -26.54 19.06 2.97
N ARG A 55 -26.80 17.84 2.47
CA ARG A 55 -27.01 16.64 3.30
C ARG A 55 -25.77 16.28 4.14
N LEU A 56 -24.57 16.50 3.60
CA LEU A 56 -23.32 16.25 4.31
C LEU A 56 -23.15 17.15 5.54
N SER A 57 -23.61 18.39 5.48
CA SER A 57 -23.57 19.33 6.62
C SER A 57 -24.59 18.98 7.70
N GLU A 58 -25.64 18.23 7.37
CA GLU A 58 -26.64 17.72 8.32
C GLU A 58 -26.26 16.36 8.92
N THR A 59 -25.25 15.69 8.34
CA THR A 59 -24.84 14.35 8.75
C THR A 59 -24.08 14.40 10.08
N PRO A 60 -24.36 13.51 11.05
CA PRO A 60 -23.61 13.46 12.30
C PRO A 60 -22.10 13.32 12.07
N LYS A 61 -21.28 14.02 12.85
CA LYS A 61 -19.82 14.06 12.68
C LYS A 61 -19.16 12.69 12.65
N GLN A 62 -19.61 11.77 13.49
CA GLN A 62 -19.07 10.41 13.53
C GLN A 62 -19.35 9.65 12.24
N GLU A 63 -20.54 9.81 11.66
CA GLU A 63 -20.93 9.20 10.39
C GLU A 63 -20.17 9.85 9.23
N LEU A 64 -20.01 11.18 9.24
CA LEU A 64 -19.25 11.92 8.24
C LEU A 64 -17.76 11.55 8.27
N MET A 65 -17.18 11.41 9.47
CA MET A 65 -15.81 10.92 9.67
C MET A 65 -15.66 9.49 9.14
N ALA A 66 -16.57 8.59 9.52
CA ALA A 66 -16.54 7.20 9.04
C ALA A 66 -16.67 7.12 7.50
N LEU A 67 -17.47 7.99 6.88
CA LEU A 67 -17.58 8.09 5.43
C LEU A 67 -16.28 8.58 4.78
N ALA A 68 -15.70 9.67 5.28
CA ALA A 68 -14.46 10.23 4.75
C ALA A 68 -13.30 9.24 4.88
N GLN A 69 -13.26 8.54 6.01
CA GLN A 69 -12.35 7.46 6.32
C GLN A 69 -12.51 6.28 5.36
N LYS A 70 -13.74 5.79 5.16
CA LYS A 70 -14.04 4.74 4.20
C LYS A 70 -13.58 5.12 2.79
N LEU A 71 -13.85 6.35 2.37
CA LEU A 71 -13.40 6.87 1.07
C LEU A 71 -11.87 6.93 0.95
N ALA A 72 -11.17 7.41 1.98
CA ALA A 72 -9.71 7.45 1.95
C ALA A 72 -9.11 6.04 1.84
N ASP A 73 -9.69 5.07 2.56
CA ASP A 73 -9.17 3.70 2.66
C ASP A 73 -9.63 2.79 1.50
N SER A 74 -10.71 3.14 0.79
CA SER A 74 -11.26 2.35 -0.31
C SER A 74 -10.46 2.48 -1.61
N VAL A 75 -9.49 3.40 -1.67
CA VAL A 75 -8.58 3.50 -2.82
C VAL A 75 -7.56 2.37 -2.71
N ASP A 76 -7.90 1.24 -3.31
CA ASP A 76 -7.00 0.10 -3.49
C ASP A 76 -6.32 0.11 -4.87
N TRP A 77 -5.41 -0.84 -5.07
CA TRP A 77 -4.67 -0.97 -6.31
C TRP A 77 -5.56 -1.29 -7.52
N PHE A 78 -6.65 -2.04 -7.34
CA PHE A 78 -7.57 -2.37 -8.44
C PHE A 78 -8.24 -1.10 -8.97
N CYS A 79 -8.48 -0.13 -8.09
CA CYS A 79 -8.99 1.18 -8.47
C CYS A 79 -7.94 2.01 -9.24
N ILE A 80 -6.67 1.90 -8.86
CA ILE A 80 -5.53 2.61 -9.47
C ILE A 80 -5.18 2.08 -10.86
N ASP A 81 -5.03 0.77 -11.00
CA ASP A 81 -4.61 0.14 -12.26
C ASP A 81 -5.70 0.27 -13.34
N ALA A 82 -6.97 0.20 -12.95
CA ALA A 82 -8.07 0.20 -13.89
C ALA A 82 -8.64 1.59 -14.21
N CYS A 83 -8.40 2.62 -13.37
CA CYS A 83 -8.84 3.99 -13.64
C CYS A 83 -7.93 5.05 -12.98
N PRO A 84 -6.73 5.33 -13.54
CA PRO A 84 -5.84 6.38 -13.04
C PRO A 84 -6.51 7.76 -12.93
N ASP A 85 -7.36 8.10 -13.90
CA ASP A 85 -8.10 9.38 -13.97
C ASP A 85 -9.16 9.53 -12.86
N CYS A 86 -9.49 8.44 -12.15
CA CYS A 86 -10.45 8.47 -11.05
C CYS A 86 -9.84 9.01 -9.75
N LEU A 87 -8.51 9.03 -9.61
CA LEU A 87 -7.85 9.28 -8.33
C LEU A 87 -7.98 10.75 -7.86
N THR A 88 -7.80 11.71 -8.76
CA THR A 88 -7.93 13.14 -8.40
C THR A 88 -9.36 13.52 -7.98
N PRO A 89 -10.42 13.14 -8.72
CA PRO A 89 -11.80 13.32 -8.24
C PRO A 89 -12.03 12.67 -6.88
N TRP A 90 -11.44 11.50 -6.63
CA TRP A 90 -11.54 10.83 -5.33
C TRP A 90 -10.95 11.65 -4.19
N GLY A 91 -9.71 12.14 -4.39
CA GLY A 91 -9.06 13.04 -3.44
C GLY A 91 -9.87 14.30 -3.17
N ALA A 92 -10.52 14.87 -4.19
CA ALA A 92 -11.40 16.03 -4.01
C ALA A 92 -12.62 15.75 -3.13
N ARG A 93 -13.22 14.54 -3.22
CA ARG A 93 -14.33 14.13 -2.34
C ARG A 93 -13.88 13.98 -0.90
N VAL A 94 -12.76 13.29 -0.67
CA VAL A 94 -12.18 13.16 0.69
C VAL A 94 -11.85 14.54 1.26
N MET A 95 -11.23 15.43 0.48
CA MET A 95 -10.92 16.80 0.90
C MET A 95 -12.17 17.58 1.28
N HIS A 96 -13.24 17.47 0.48
CA HIS A 96 -14.50 18.16 0.77
C HIS A 96 -15.07 17.74 2.14
N LEU A 97 -15.10 16.43 2.43
CA LEU A 97 -15.57 15.91 3.71
C LEU A 97 -14.65 16.34 4.86
N ALA A 98 -13.33 16.30 4.66
CA ALA A 98 -12.37 16.76 5.65
C ALA A 98 -12.57 18.24 6.01
N LEU A 99 -12.81 19.11 5.03
CA LEU A 99 -13.09 20.53 5.25
C LEU A 99 -14.39 20.75 6.05
N LEU A 100 -15.44 19.97 5.78
CA LEU A 100 -16.67 20.03 6.59
C LEU A 100 -16.38 19.64 8.06
N LEU A 101 -15.60 18.58 8.26
CA LEU A 101 -15.17 18.12 9.60
C LEU A 101 -14.30 19.15 10.32
N GLU A 102 -13.47 19.94 9.61
CA GLU A 102 -12.66 21.04 10.18
C GLU A 102 -13.47 22.28 10.54
N MET A 103 -14.38 22.71 9.66
CA MET A 103 -15.13 23.96 9.83
C MET A 103 -16.00 23.93 11.09
N ASP A 104 -16.63 22.79 11.37
CA ASP A 104 -17.47 22.60 12.56
C ASP A 104 -16.65 22.35 13.83
N ASN A 105 -15.37 22.01 13.71
CA ASN A 105 -14.46 21.80 14.84
C ASN A 105 -13.97 23.13 15.44
N LYS A 106 -13.95 24.21 14.65
CA LYS A 106 -13.64 25.56 15.14
C LYS A 106 -14.72 26.12 16.08
N LEU A 107 -15.88 25.47 16.15
CA LEU A 107 -17.04 25.90 16.94
C LEU A 107 -17.20 25.11 18.27
N GLU A 108 -16.56 23.95 18.42
CA GLU A 108 -16.61 23.13 19.63
C GLU A 108 -15.30 23.22 20.42
N THR A 109 -15.37 23.42 21.74
CA THR A 109 -14.18 23.47 22.62
C THR A 109 -14.35 22.57 23.85
N PRO A 110 -13.38 21.69 24.16
CA PRO A 110 -12.22 21.28 23.34
C PRO A 110 -12.57 20.08 22.44
N PRO A 111 -12.11 20.05 21.18
CA PRO A 111 -12.19 18.84 20.37
C PRO A 111 -11.31 17.74 20.99
N ALA A 112 -11.76 16.49 20.95
CA ALA A 112 -10.95 15.36 21.38
C ALA A 112 -9.67 15.30 20.54
N SER A 113 -8.50 15.14 21.17
CA SER A 113 -7.18 15.16 20.50
C SER A 113 -7.09 14.19 19.32
N ASN A 114 -7.78 13.05 19.41
CA ASN A 114 -7.83 12.03 18.36
C ASN A 114 -8.58 12.51 17.11
N TYR A 115 -9.68 13.26 17.29
CA TYR A 115 -10.49 13.73 16.17
C TYR A 115 -9.72 14.71 15.28
N CYS A 116 -8.99 15.67 15.88
CA CYS A 116 -8.16 16.60 15.10
C CYS A 116 -7.10 15.86 14.28
N GLU A 117 -6.59 14.75 14.81
CA GLU A 117 -5.58 13.96 14.11
C GLU A 117 -6.17 13.11 12.98
N ASP A 118 -7.36 12.53 13.19
CA ASP A 118 -8.08 11.80 12.14
C ASP A 118 -8.40 12.72 10.95
N VAL A 119 -8.75 13.99 11.20
CA VAL A 119 -8.93 14.97 10.13
C VAL A 119 -7.62 15.28 9.39
N ARG A 120 -6.48 15.41 10.10
CA ARG A 120 -5.17 15.62 9.46
C ARG A 120 -4.79 14.47 8.54
N VAL A 121 -5.09 13.22 8.93
CA VAL A 121 -4.90 12.03 8.10
C VAL A 121 -5.71 12.11 6.82
N LEU A 122 -6.99 12.48 6.92
CA LEU A 122 -7.87 12.64 5.76
C LEU A 122 -7.36 13.73 4.80
N VAL A 123 -6.95 14.87 5.34
CA VAL A 123 -6.39 15.98 4.54
C VAL A 123 -5.11 15.56 3.82
N ALA A 124 -4.18 14.90 4.52
CA ALA A 124 -2.95 14.38 3.94
C ALA A 124 -3.25 13.36 2.82
N SER A 125 -4.13 12.39 3.08
CA SER A 125 -4.51 11.35 2.11
C SER A 125 -5.19 11.95 0.88
N ALA A 126 -6.08 12.92 1.07
CA ALA A 126 -6.72 13.65 -0.01
C ALA A 126 -5.72 14.41 -0.88
N HIS A 127 -4.77 15.11 -0.26
CA HIS A 127 -3.68 15.78 -0.98
C HIS A 127 -2.84 14.80 -1.81
N ALA A 128 -2.51 13.63 -1.26
CA ALA A 128 -1.81 12.58 -1.99
C ALA A 128 -2.60 12.15 -3.23
N HIS A 129 -3.88 11.79 -3.08
CA HIS A 129 -4.74 11.38 -4.21
C HIS A 129 -4.89 12.48 -5.28
N MET A 130 -4.85 13.75 -4.88
CA MET A 130 -4.87 14.89 -5.81
C MET A 130 -3.52 15.17 -6.49
N GLY A 131 -2.47 14.40 -6.22
CA GLY A 131 -1.12 14.61 -6.75
C GLY A 131 -0.34 15.75 -6.08
N ASN A 132 -0.82 16.26 -4.94
CA ASN A 132 -0.11 17.26 -4.15
C ASN A 132 0.63 16.59 -2.98
N PHE A 133 1.91 16.31 -3.17
CA PHE A 133 2.69 15.51 -2.23
C PHE A 133 3.32 16.29 -1.08
N VAL A 134 3.21 17.63 -1.02
CA VAL A 134 3.93 18.44 -0.02
C VAL A 134 3.43 18.13 1.41
N GLU A 135 2.13 18.28 1.64
CA GLU A 135 1.50 18.04 2.95
C GLU A 135 1.61 16.58 3.41
N PRO A 136 1.28 15.56 2.59
CA PRO A 136 1.37 14.18 3.05
C PRO A 136 2.81 13.72 3.30
N LYS A 137 3.80 14.16 2.49
CA LYS A 137 5.20 13.83 2.76
C LYS A 137 5.70 14.46 4.06
N LYS A 138 5.28 15.69 4.36
CA LYS A 138 5.56 16.35 5.64
C LYS A 138 4.96 15.57 6.81
N TYR A 139 3.71 15.14 6.68
CA TYR A 139 3.05 14.31 7.69
C TYR A 139 3.82 13.01 7.96
N ILE A 140 4.29 12.31 6.92
CA ILE A 140 5.10 11.10 7.09
C ILE A 140 6.42 11.42 7.80
N ALA A 141 7.12 12.47 7.38
CA ALA A 141 8.41 12.85 7.97
C ALA A 141 8.30 13.19 9.47
N GLU A 142 7.19 13.77 9.91
CA GLU A 142 6.96 14.09 11.33
C GLU A 142 6.79 12.85 12.22
N ARG A 143 6.43 11.70 11.65
CA ARG A 143 5.94 10.53 12.39
C ARG A 143 6.72 9.24 12.19
N MET A 144 7.33 9.07 11.02
CA MET A 144 7.98 7.82 10.63
C MET A 144 9.06 7.39 11.62
N ASP A 145 9.80 8.33 12.20
CA ASP A 145 10.86 8.03 13.17
C ASP A 145 10.32 7.41 14.47
N ASN A 146 9.08 7.70 14.87
CA ASN A 146 8.50 7.24 16.13
C ASN A 146 7.46 6.13 15.93
N GLU A 147 6.50 6.36 15.02
CA GLU A 147 5.37 5.47 14.76
C GLU A 147 5.70 4.40 13.71
N GLY A 148 6.72 4.63 12.87
CA GLY A 148 7.12 3.69 11.83
C GLY A 148 7.70 2.39 12.35
N SER A 149 8.02 2.27 13.64
CA SER A 149 8.53 1.01 14.23
C SER A 149 7.45 -0.03 14.51
N GLN A 150 6.17 0.33 14.44
CA GLN A 150 5.07 -0.59 14.74
C GLN A 150 4.78 -1.51 13.55
N THR A 151 4.66 -2.82 13.81
CA THR A 151 4.12 -3.78 12.85
C THR A 151 2.63 -3.55 12.68
N VAL A 152 2.17 -3.63 11.44
CA VAL A 152 0.76 -3.82 11.12
C VAL A 152 0.63 -5.18 10.42
N THR A 153 -0.06 -6.10 11.08
CA THR A 153 -0.23 -7.50 10.65
C THR A 153 -1.65 -7.83 10.21
N SER A 154 -2.57 -6.87 10.34
CA SER A 154 -3.98 -7.06 9.97
C SER A 154 -4.61 -5.80 9.39
N GLN A 155 -5.72 -6.00 8.69
CA GLN A 155 -6.55 -4.90 8.18
C GLN A 155 -7.03 -3.97 9.29
N ASP A 156 -7.37 -4.52 10.46
CA ASP A 156 -7.88 -3.76 11.59
C ASP A 156 -6.77 -2.87 12.17
N GLU A 157 -5.57 -3.42 12.36
CA GLU A 157 -4.39 -2.66 12.78
C GLU A 157 -4.00 -1.58 11.75
N PHE A 158 -4.17 -1.87 10.46
CA PHE A 158 -3.93 -0.89 9.40
C PHE A 158 -4.90 0.29 9.49
N SER A 159 -6.20 -0.01 9.68
CA SER A 159 -7.24 0.99 9.84
C SER A 159 -7.02 1.86 11.08
N GLU A 160 -6.37 1.32 12.11
CA GLU A 160 -5.95 2.06 13.31
C GLU A 160 -4.67 2.87 13.10
N SER A 161 -3.76 2.42 12.21
CA SER A 161 -2.50 3.12 11.96
C SER A 161 -2.61 4.27 10.97
N ARG A 162 -2.75 5.47 11.54
CA ARG A 162 -2.77 6.74 10.81
C ARG A 162 -1.55 6.97 9.92
N LEU A 163 -0.35 6.55 10.34
CA LEU A 163 0.89 6.70 9.56
C LEU A 163 0.81 5.87 8.27
N TYR A 164 0.51 4.58 8.39
CA TYR A 164 0.54 3.66 7.25
C TYR A 164 -0.58 3.93 6.25
N ARG A 165 -1.72 4.45 6.71
CA ARG A 165 -2.81 4.90 5.82
C ARG A 165 -2.39 6.06 4.91
N VAL A 166 -1.73 7.07 5.47
CA VAL A 166 -1.18 8.18 4.66
C VAL A 166 -0.07 7.68 3.75
N LEU A 167 0.81 6.79 4.24
CA LEU A 167 1.89 6.24 3.43
C LEU A 167 1.34 5.47 2.22
N ALA A 168 0.36 4.60 2.43
CA ALA A 168 -0.31 3.88 1.36
C ALA A 168 -0.93 4.83 0.34
N SER A 169 -1.63 5.88 0.79
CA SER A 169 -2.20 6.92 -0.08
C SER A 169 -1.15 7.61 -0.94
N ILE A 170 0.02 7.95 -0.38
CA ILE A 170 1.14 8.53 -1.12
C ILE A 170 1.67 7.55 -2.17
N LEU A 171 1.96 6.31 -1.78
CA LEU A 171 2.55 5.32 -2.67
C LEU A 171 1.63 5.00 -3.83
N ASN A 172 0.35 4.78 -3.54
CA ASN A 172 -0.71 4.60 -4.52
C ASN A 172 -0.80 5.78 -5.51
N ALA A 173 -0.79 7.00 -4.99
CA ALA A 173 -0.85 8.20 -5.81
C ALA A 173 0.42 8.45 -6.63
N LEU A 174 1.61 8.11 -6.11
CA LEU A 174 2.85 8.18 -6.87
C LEU A 174 2.84 7.20 -8.05
N CYS A 175 2.27 6.01 -7.89
CA CYS A 175 2.13 5.04 -8.98
C CYS A 175 1.26 5.59 -10.14
N VAL A 176 0.26 6.41 -9.83
CA VAL A 176 -0.64 7.04 -10.81
C VAL A 176 -0.07 8.31 -11.43
N HIS A 177 0.35 9.25 -10.58
CA HIS A 177 0.67 10.62 -11.01
C HIS A 177 2.12 10.80 -11.46
N GLU A 178 3.02 9.92 -11.03
CA GLU A 178 4.44 10.00 -11.35
C GLU A 178 4.92 8.70 -12.02
N SER A 179 5.20 7.68 -11.22
CA SER A 179 5.68 6.37 -11.66
C SER A 179 5.75 5.38 -10.51
N TRP A 180 5.77 4.08 -10.84
CA TRP A 180 6.06 3.01 -9.88
C TRP A 180 7.44 3.18 -9.24
N GLU A 181 8.39 3.65 -10.05
CA GLU A 181 9.74 3.99 -9.61
C GLU A 181 9.69 5.04 -8.49
N ALA A 182 9.00 6.15 -8.69
CA ALA A 182 8.88 7.22 -7.69
C ALA A 182 8.27 6.72 -6.37
N ALA A 183 7.27 5.84 -6.45
CA ALA A 183 6.70 5.18 -5.27
C ALA A 183 7.75 4.32 -4.54
N ALA A 184 8.54 3.54 -5.28
CA ALA A 184 9.60 2.70 -4.72
C ALA A 184 10.68 3.53 -4.01
N VAL A 185 11.14 4.59 -4.67
CA VAL A 185 12.13 5.52 -4.09
C VAL A 185 11.60 6.13 -2.81
N TYR A 186 10.35 6.61 -2.83
CA TYR A 186 9.76 7.25 -1.66
C TYR A 186 9.56 6.27 -0.50
N PHE A 187 9.11 5.05 -0.79
CA PHE A 187 8.99 4.01 0.24
C PHE A 187 10.33 3.72 0.91
N PHE A 188 11.40 3.61 0.12
CA PHE A 188 12.76 3.45 0.62
C PHE A 188 13.18 4.65 1.47
N GLU A 189 13.07 5.88 0.95
CA GLU A 189 13.50 7.10 1.65
C GLU A 189 12.76 7.31 2.98
N ALA A 190 11.44 7.11 2.98
CA ALA A 190 10.64 7.21 4.19
C ALA A 190 11.05 6.12 5.21
N SER A 191 11.26 4.88 4.74
CA SER A 191 11.56 3.75 5.63
C SER A 191 13.04 3.64 6.03
N TYR A 192 13.93 4.41 5.38
CA TYR A 192 15.38 4.27 5.50
C TYR A 192 15.92 4.50 6.92
N PRO A 193 15.51 5.55 7.68
CA PRO A 193 15.98 5.74 9.04
C PRO A 193 15.71 4.54 9.94
N ARG A 194 14.50 3.98 9.84
CA ARG A 194 14.09 2.76 10.56
C ARG A 194 14.91 1.56 10.12
N TRP A 195 14.96 1.31 8.81
CA TRP A 195 15.69 0.17 8.25
C TRP A 195 17.16 0.15 8.65
N LYS A 196 17.80 1.33 8.70
CA LYS A 196 19.20 1.46 9.15
C LYS A 196 19.40 1.16 10.63
N GLN A 197 18.39 1.32 11.45
CA GLN A 197 18.42 1.00 12.89
C GLN A 197 18.07 -0.46 13.16
N THR A 198 17.39 -1.14 12.23
CA THR A 198 17.06 -2.55 12.34
C THR A 198 18.33 -3.41 12.19
N ASP A 199 18.69 -4.09 13.28
CA ASP A 199 19.68 -5.16 13.21
C ASP A 199 19.02 -6.39 12.57
N LEU A 200 19.25 -6.58 11.26
CA LEU A 200 18.64 -7.66 10.47
C LEU A 200 18.99 -9.07 10.97
N ASP A 201 20.00 -9.21 11.82
CA ASP A 201 20.38 -10.49 12.43
C ASP A 201 19.56 -10.80 13.69
N THR A 202 18.88 -9.82 14.28
CA THR A 202 18.13 -9.97 15.54
C THR A 202 16.69 -9.46 15.51
N GLN A 203 16.33 -8.64 14.51
CA GLN A 203 15.03 -7.99 14.39
C GLN A 203 14.47 -8.13 12.98
N GLU A 204 13.19 -8.49 12.88
CA GLU A 204 12.46 -8.53 11.61
C GLU A 204 12.18 -7.09 11.13
N PHE A 205 12.42 -6.83 9.83
CA PHE A 205 12.03 -5.57 9.22
C PHE A 205 10.57 -5.67 8.77
N LEU A 206 9.69 -5.07 9.54
CA LEU A 206 8.26 -5.33 9.41
C LEU A 206 7.69 -4.54 8.24
N VAL A 207 7.13 -5.24 7.27
CA VAL A 207 6.49 -4.67 6.11
C VAL A 207 5.01 -4.97 6.17
N ASP A 208 4.23 -3.94 5.86
CA ASP A 208 2.78 -4.00 5.88
C ASP A 208 2.25 -4.85 4.71
N ASP A 209 1.33 -5.78 4.99
CA ASP A 209 0.72 -6.66 3.99
C ASP A 209 -0.02 -5.88 2.89
N LYS A 210 -0.58 -4.69 3.17
CA LYS A 210 -1.19 -3.85 2.12
C LYS A 210 -0.16 -3.16 1.23
N LEU A 211 1.00 -2.84 1.79
CA LEU A 211 2.09 -2.30 0.98
C LEU A 211 2.72 -3.40 0.11
N SER A 212 2.52 -4.67 0.46
CA SER A 212 3.13 -5.82 -0.24
C SER A 212 2.83 -5.86 -1.74
N GLU A 213 1.64 -5.42 -2.16
CA GLU A 213 1.25 -5.38 -3.57
C GLU A 213 2.01 -4.29 -4.32
N VAL A 214 2.10 -3.08 -3.76
CA VAL A 214 2.91 -1.97 -4.30
C VAL A 214 4.38 -2.38 -4.40
N ILE A 215 4.89 -3.02 -3.34
CA ILE A 215 6.25 -3.54 -3.25
C ILE A 215 6.50 -4.62 -4.30
N GLY A 216 5.49 -5.45 -4.58
CA GLY A 216 5.55 -6.51 -5.55
C GLY A 216 5.85 -6.05 -6.98
N PHE A 217 5.56 -4.78 -7.32
CA PHE A 217 5.84 -4.19 -8.64
C PHE A 217 7.23 -3.55 -8.75
N PHE A 218 7.92 -3.29 -7.63
CA PHE A 218 9.25 -2.69 -7.63
C PHE A 218 10.35 -3.61 -8.19
N ASN A 219 10.00 -4.85 -8.52
CA ASN A 219 10.85 -5.80 -9.26
C ASN A 219 10.60 -5.74 -10.79
N SER A 220 9.94 -4.70 -11.30
CA SER A 220 9.79 -4.52 -12.74
C SER A 220 11.15 -4.22 -13.39
N LYS A 221 11.33 -4.69 -14.63
CA LYS A 221 12.55 -4.43 -15.40
C LYS A 221 12.81 -2.92 -15.58
N SER A 222 11.77 -2.12 -15.77
CA SER A 222 11.90 -0.66 -15.91
C SER A 222 12.46 -0.02 -14.64
N THR A 223 12.00 -0.47 -13.48
CA THR A 223 12.47 0.04 -12.19
C THR A 223 13.93 -0.30 -11.95
N LEU A 224 14.35 -1.53 -12.27
CA LEU A 224 15.74 -1.97 -12.17
C LEU A 224 16.69 -1.25 -13.16
N GLU A 225 16.21 -0.94 -14.37
CA GLU A 225 16.95 -0.15 -15.37
C GLU A 225 17.14 1.29 -14.91
N HIS A 226 16.12 1.92 -14.33
CA HIS A 226 16.20 3.31 -13.90
C HIS A 226 17.14 3.52 -12.71
N ILE A 227 17.13 2.61 -11.74
CA ILE A 227 18.08 2.66 -10.61
C ILE A 227 19.50 2.26 -11.01
N ALA A 228 19.73 1.76 -12.23
CA ALA A 228 21.06 1.39 -12.70
C ALA A 228 22.01 2.60 -12.72
N ASP A 229 21.49 3.79 -13.02
CA ASP A 229 22.23 5.05 -13.08
C ASP A 229 22.48 5.71 -11.71
N TRP A 230 21.92 5.15 -10.64
CA TRP A 230 22.14 5.67 -9.29
C TRP A 230 23.59 5.49 -8.84
N GLU A 231 23.99 6.31 -7.86
CA GLU A 231 25.25 6.12 -7.16
C GLU A 231 25.35 4.65 -6.67
N PRO A 232 26.47 3.94 -6.94
CA PRO A 232 26.59 2.52 -6.63
C PRO A 232 26.28 2.15 -5.17
N SER A 233 26.63 3.01 -4.22
CA SER A 233 26.36 2.82 -2.79
C SER A 233 24.85 2.85 -2.50
N ARG A 234 24.15 3.90 -2.95
CA ARG A 234 22.70 4.09 -2.80
C ARG A 234 21.91 2.98 -3.50
N ARG A 235 22.31 2.61 -4.73
CA ARG A 235 21.69 1.51 -5.48
C ARG A 235 21.77 0.19 -4.72
N LYS A 236 22.94 -0.11 -4.16
CA LYS A 236 23.15 -1.33 -3.38
C LYS A 236 22.29 -1.36 -2.12
N GLU A 237 22.14 -0.22 -1.45
CA GLU A 237 21.28 -0.12 -0.27
C GLU A 237 19.80 -0.29 -0.60
N PHE A 238 19.33 0.37 -1.66
CA PHE A 238 17.96 0.22 -2.14
C PHE A 238 17.63 -1.25 -2.49
N LEU A 239 18.50 -1.91 -3.26
CA LEU A 239 18.29 -3.31 -3.62
C LEU A 239 18.30 -4.25 -2.40
N ARG A 240 19.15 -3.99 -1.40
CA ARG A 240 19.15 -4.76 -0.14
C ARG A 240 17.88 -4.53 0.67
N PHE A 241 17.41 -3.29 0.73
CA PHE A 241 16.12 -2.97 1.32
C PHE A 241 15.01 -3.74 0.61
N MET A 242 14.97 -3.71 -0.72
CA MET A 242 13.97 -4.45 -1.51
C MET A 242 13.98 -5.96 -1.26
N VAL A 243 15.16 -6.59 -1.21
CA VAL A 243 15.27 -8.03 -0.85
C VAL A 243 14.73 -8.30 0.55
N THR A 244 15.05 -7.43 1.50
CA THR A 244 14.54 -7.55 2.88
C THR A 244 13.02 -7.50 2.85
N VAL A 245 12.47 -6.44 2.28
CA VAL A 245 11.03 -6.18 2.23
C VAL A 245 10.25 -7.32 1.58
N LEU A 246 10.70 -7.79 0.41
CA LEU A 246 10.06 -8.91 -0.31
C LEU A 246 10.14 -10.22 0.47
N SER A 247 11.24 -10.46 1.19
CA SER A 247 11.42 -11.69 1.97
C SER A 247 10.52 -11.72 3.22
N GLU A 248 10.26 -10.56 3.81
CA GLU A 248 9.35 -10.42 4.95
C GLU A 248 7.88 -10.61 4.52
N ASN A 249 7.53 -10.09 3.33
CA ASN A 249 6.25 -10.37 2.67
C ASN A 249 6.15 -11.77 2.05
N GLN A 250 7.15 -12.63 2.30
CA GLN A 250 7.20 -14.00 1.78
C GLN A 250 7.14 -14.12 0.25
N ASP A 251 7.49 -13.07 -0.50
CA ASP A 251 7.63 -13.07 -1.96
C ASP A 251 9.04 -13.52 -2.36
N TYR A 252 9.38 -14.74 -1.94
CA TYR A 252 10.74 -15.29 -2.07
C TYR A 252 11.19 -15.47 -3.52
N CYS A 253 10.25 -15.59 -4.47
CA CYS A 253 10.58 -15.63 -5.90
C CYS A 253 11.13 -14.29 -6.38
N LYS A 254 10.47 -13.17 -6.04
CA LYS A 254 10.98 -11.84 -6.40
C LYS A 254 12.23 -11.48 -5.61
N SER A 255 12.32 -11.86 -4.33
CA SER A 255 13.57 -11.72 -3.58
C SER A 255 14.73 -12.41 -4.29
N LYS A 256 14.52 -13.64 -4.79
CA LYS A 256 15.53 -14.40 -5.55
C LYS A 256 15.98 -13.66 -6.80
N GLU A 257 15.06 -13.09 -7.58
CA GLU A 257 15.40 -12.32 -8.78
C GLU A 257 16.30 -11.13 -8.48
N ILE A 258 15.98 -10.35 -7.43
CA ILE A 258 16.80 -9.20 -7.02
C ILE A 258 18.17 -9.64 -6.46
N ILE A 259 18.22 -10.73 -5.69
CA ILE A 259 19.48 -11.29 -5.18
C ILE A 259 20.39 -11.69 -6.33
N MET A 260 19.87 -12.39 -7.34
CA MET A 260 20.64 -12.79 -8.52
C MET A 260 21.08 -11.57 -9.34
N TYR A 261 20.23 -10.55 -9.46
CA TYR A 261 20.59 -9.29 -10.10
C TYR A 261 21.78 -8.61 -9.38
N LEU A 262 21.73 -8.49 -8.06
CA LEU A 262 22.83 -7.98 -7.24
C LEU A 262 24.13 -8.78 -7.46
N HIS A 263 24.03 -10.11 -7.45
CA HIS A 263 25.18 -11.00 -7.66
C HIS A 263 25.83 -10.77 -9.04
N ASN A 264 25.02 -10.71 -10.10
CA ASN A 264 25.50 -10.47 -11.47
C ASN A 264 26.16 -9.09 -11.64
N MET A 265 25.79 -8.12 -10.80
CA MET A 265 26.44 -6.81 -10.74
C MET A 265 27.73 -6.80 -9.90
N GLY A 266 28.20 -7.95 -9.42
CA GLY A 266 29.35 -8.07 -8.52
C GLY A 266 29.09 -7.53 -7.10
N CYS A 267 27.83 -7.36 -6.72
CA CYS A 267 27.44 -6.84 -5.42
C CYS A 267 27.05 -7.99 -4.47
N ALA A 268 27.73 -8.07 -3.33
CA ALA A 268 27.38 -9.05 -2.30
C ALA A 268 26.03 -8.71 -1.63
N CYS A 269 25.09 -9.66 -1.68
CA CYS A 269 23.90 -9.67 -0.83
C CYS A 269 24.28 -10.28 0.54
N PRO A 270 23.75 -9.78 1.68
CA PRO A 270 23.98 -10.40 2.97
C PRO A 270 23.56 -11.88 2.99
N ALA A 271 24.44 -12.75 3.46
CA ALA A 271 24.17 -14.19 3.54
C ALA A 271 22.89 -14.57 4.31
N PRO A 272 22.51 -13.89 5.41
CA PRO A 272 21.24 -14.13 6.09
C PRO A 272 20.01 -13.94 5.18
N LEU A 273 20.04 -12.93 4.30
CA LEU A 273 18.94 -12.69 3.35
C LEU A 273 18.87 -13.76 2.25
N ILE A 274 20.03 -14.22 1.75
CA ILE A 274 20.10 -15.32 0.78
C ILE A 274 19.56 -16.61 1.42
N ALA A 275 20.01 -16.93 2.64
CA ALA A 275 19.54 -18.10 3.39
C ALA A 275 18.03 -18.03 3.67
N LYS A 276 17.50 -16.87 4.09
CA LYS A 276 16.06 -16.64 4.30
C LYS A 276 15.26 -16.88 3.03
N ALA A 277 15.72 -16.38 1.88
CA ALA A 277 15.06 -16.62 0.59
C ALA A 277 15.08 -18.11 0.19
N ILE A 278 16.19 -18.83 0.41
CA ILE A 278 16.28 -20.29 0.16
C ILE A 278 15.26 -21.03 1.03
N LEU A 279 15.26 -20.78 2.35
CA LEU A 279 14.32 -21.42 3.28
C LEU A 279 12.86 -21.13 2.93
N GLY A 280 12.57 -19.89 2.53
CA GLY A 280 11.25 -19.46 2.11
C GLY A 280 10.78 -20.09 0.80
N LEU A 281 11.67 -20.30 -0.17
CA LEU A 281 11.34 -21.04 -1.40
C LEU A 281 11.00 -22.50 -1.09
N LEU A 282 11.76 -23.13 -0.17
CA LEU A 282 11.56 -24.53 0.23
C LEU A 282 10.34 -24.72 1.16
N SER A 283 9.89 -23.68 1.87
CA SER A 283 8.74 -23.80 2.79
C SER A 283 7.39 -23.82 2.08
N LYS A 284 7.30 -23.27 0.85
CA LYS A 284 6.04 -23.13 0.12
C LYS A 284 5.72 -24.31 -0.79
N ASP A 285 6.70 -24.83 -1.54
CA ASP A 285 6.51 -25.94 -2.49
C ASP A 285 7.87 -26.51 -2.95
N TRP A 286 8.02 -27.84 -2.97
CA TRP A 286 9.20 -28.52 -3.51
C TRP A 286 9.40 -28.29 -5.01
N SER A 287 8.36 -27.85 -5.75
CA SER A 287 8.49 -27.41 -7.15
C SER A 287 9.46 -26.24 -7.33
N ARG A 288 9.83 -25.54 -6.24
CA ARG A 288 10.78 -24.41 -6.23
C ARG A 288 12.21 -24.82 -5.86
N LEU A 289 12.50 -26.11 -5.74
CA LEU A 289 13.81 -26.63 -5.37
C LEU A 289 14.93 -26.12 -6.27
N ASP A 290 14.69 -26.06 -7.59
CA ASP A 290 15.70 -25.58 -8.55
C ASP A 290 16.05 -24.10 -8.31
N LEU A 291 15.05 -23.27 -8.00
CA LEU A 291 15.26 -21.85 -7.66
C LEU A 291 16.07 -21.69 -6.36
N ALA A 292 15.83 -22.55 -5.38
CA ALA A 292 16.57 -22.57 -4.12
C ALA A 292 18.03 -23.03 -4.33
N LYS A 293 18.27 -24.00 -5.21
CA LYS A 293 19.61 -24.45 -5.60
C LYS A 293 20.41 -23.36 -6.32
N GLU A 294 19.78 -22.58 -7.19
CA GLU A 294 20.44 -21.43 -7.84
C GLU A 294 20.95 -20.41 -6.81
N LEU A 295 20.12 -20.07 -5.80
CA LEU A 295 20.55 -19.17 -4.73
C LEU A 295 21.66 -19.79 -3.85
N PHE A 296 21.62 -21.10 -3.62
CA PHE A 296 22.63 -21.77 -2.83
C PHE A 296 24.02 -21.70 -3.48
N GLN A 297 24.11 -21.69 -4.81
CA GLN A 297 25.39 -21.57 -5.53
C GLN A 297 26.14 -20.26 -5.25
N ILE A 298 25.41 -19.21 -4.85
CA ILE A 298 25.97 -17.89 -4.55
C ILE A 298 26.02 -17.59 -3.04
N LEU A 299 25.61 -18.54 -2.20
CA LEU A 299 25.66 -18.42 -0.75
C LEU A 299 27.12 -18.63 -0.26
N PRO A 300 27.69 -17.72 0.55
CA PRO A 300 29.02 -17.90 1.11
C PRO A 300 29.12 -19.14 1.99
N VAL A 301 30.21 -19.91 1.84
CA VAL A 301 30.44 -21.19 2.55
C VAL A 301 30.59 -21.01 4.07
N ASP A 302 31.03 -19.84 4.50
CA ASP A 302 31.21 -19.45 5.90
C ASP A 302 29.90 -19.03 6.60
N THR A 303 28.75 -19.13 5.91
CA THR A 303 27.44 -18.83 6.50
C THR A 303 27.05 -19.89 7.52
N LEU A 304 26.59 -19.47 8.70
CA LEU A 304 26.18 -20.37 9.80
C LEU A 304 25.15 -21.43 9.39
N SER A 305 24.30 -21.13 8.39
CA SER A 305 23.25 -22.02 7.88
C SER A 305 23.66 -22.84 6.66
N TYR A 306 24.90 -22.72 6.17
CA TYR A 306 25.34 -23.33 4.90
C TYR A 306 25.21 -24.86 4.91
N GLU A 307 25.75 -25.53 5.94
CA GLU A 307 25.70 -27.00 6.05
C GLU A 307 24.25 -27.51 6.18
N THR A 308 23.44 -26.87 7.02
CA THR A 308 22.02 -27.21 7.18
C THR A 308 21.22 -27.04 5.88
N LEU A 309 21.49 -25.98 5.11
CA LEU A 309 20.87 -25.78 3.80
C LEU A 309 21.35 -26.80 2.78
N GLN A 310 22.63 -27.17 2.81
CA GLN A 310 23.21 -28.18 1.94
C GLN A 310 22.54 -29.54 2.13
N GLU A 311 22.36 -29.97 3.38
CA GLU A 311 21.68 -31.21 3.73
C GLU A 311 20.23 -31.20 3.21
N ARG A 312 19.49 -30.13 3.50
CA ARG A 312 18.08 -29.97 3.12
C ARG A 312 17.85 -29.94 1.60
N LEU A 313 18.80 -29.38 0.84
CA LEU A 313 18.75 -29.35 -0.64
C LEU A 313 19.19 -30.67 -1.29
N SER A 314 19.82 -31.56 -0.52
CA SER A 314 20.29 -32.88 -0.96
C SER A 314 19.30 -34.00 -0.68
N GLU A 315 18.22 -33.73 0.08
CA GLU A 315 17.15 -34.70 0.31
C GLU A 315 16.41 -35.02 -1.00
N PRO A 316 16.18 -36.31 -1.32
CA PRO A 316 15.40 -36.68 -2.48
C PRO A 316 13.95 -36.21 -2.29
N SER A 317 13.45 -35.43 -3.24
CA SER A 317 12.06 -34.94 -3.27
C SER A 317 11.08 -36.11 -3.12
N VAL A 318 10.32 -36.13 -2.02
CA VAL A 318 9.23 -37.07 -1.73
C VAL A 318 7.98 -36.70 -2.54
#